data_AF-A0A2P4XNE8-F1
#
_entry.id   AF-A0A2P4XNE8-F1
#
_cell.length_a   1.000
_cell.length_b   1.000
_cell.length_c   1.000
_cell.angle_alpha   90.00
_cell.angle_beta   90.00
_cell.angle_gamma   90.00
#
_symmetry.space_group_name_H-M   'P 1'
#
loop_
_entity.id
_entity.type
_entity.pdbx_description
1 polymer ?
#
loop_
_entity_poly.entity_id
_entity_poly.type
_entity_poly.pdbx_seq_one_letter_code
_entity_poly.pdbx_strand_id
1 'polypeptide(L)'
;MAISREYTQTQIYALLGLLYVTALGEVLLHCHSHFLGFKINIKIMGALRALVFENTISQPEHIPGHAAGSYDSECGKKRMAEVAHLYAEDVVNVAKMVTHMQFLWRSVLQIVFELCILVQVIGIKFKPIAIAFLFMAVFVKFLSAAGSRLRRKLQKKIDARLNVIHECFKGIQMVKLNAWEDKMQEKIERARKEENRERRRWIRLT
;
A
#
# COMPACT_ATOMS: atom_id res chain seq x y z
N MET A 1 4.07 2.03 -52.89
CA MET A 1 4.07 0.60 -52.51
C MET A 1 2.63 0.24 -52.18
N ALA A 2 1.93 -0.34 -53.15
CA ALA A 2 0.48 -0.53 -53.13
C ALA A 2 0.09 -1.64 -52.14
N ILE A 3 -0.74 -1.32 -51.16
CA ILE A 3 -1.41 -2.29 -50.29
C ILE A 3 -2.92 -1.98 -50.33
N SER A 4 -3.54 -2.25 -51.48
CA SER A 4 -4.99 -2.49 -51.55
C SER A 4 -5.18 -3.98 -51.79
N ARG A 5 -4.78 -4.79 -50.80
CA ARG A 5 -5.15 -6.20 -50.76
C ARG A 5 -6.60 -6.21 -50.31
N GLU A 6 -7.53 -6.50 -51.21
CA GLU A 6 -8.94 -6.66 -50.87
C GLU A 6 -9.03 -7.81 -49.85
N TYR A 7 -9.14 -7.45 -48.57
CA TYR A 7 -9.35 -8.42 -47.52
C TYR A 7 -10.73 -9.02 -47.71
N THR A 8 -10.79 -10.31 -48.00
CA THR A 8 -12.05 -11.05 -48.07
C THR A 8 -12.73 -10.97 -46.70
N GLN A 9 -14.05 -10.81 -46.66
CA GLN A 9 -14.83 -10.68 -45.42
C GLN A 9 -14.48 -11.75 -44.37
N THR A 10 -14.20 -12.98 -44.84
CA THR A 10 -13.76 -14.11 -44.00
C THR A 10 -12.41 -13.86 -43.30
N GLN A 11 -11.45 -13.18 -43.93
CA GLN A 11 -10.16 -12.83 -43.32
C GLN A 11 -10.33 -11.77 -42.23
N ILE A 12 -11.24 -10.81 -42.43
CA ILE A 12 -11.54 -9.78 -41.44
C ILE A 12 -12.15 -10.43 -40.19
N TYR A 13 -13.16 -11.29 -40.36
CA TYR A 13 -13.76 -12.01 -39.23
C TYR A 13 -12.76 -12.94 -38.53
N ALA A 14 -11.85 -13.59 -39.26
CA ALA A 14 -10.80 -14.41 -38.67
C ALA A 14 -9.80 -13.59 -37.82
N LEU A 15 -9.36 -12.44 -38.31
CA LEU A 15 -8.46 -11.53 -37.56
C LEU A 15 -9.16 -10.96 -36.32
N LEU A 16 -10.43 -10.59 -36.44
CA LEU A 16 -11.22 -10.04 -35.35
C LEU A 16 -11.49 -11.10 -34.28
N GLY A 17 -11.77 -12.34 -34.69
CA GLY A 17 -11.86 -13.50 -33.81
C GLY A 17 -10.55 -13.80 -33.09
N LEU A 18 -9.42 -13.79 -33.81
CA LEU A 18 -8.10 -13.99 -33.21
C LEU A 18 -7.78 -12.92 -32.16
N LEU A 19 -8.02 -11.64 -32.49
CA LEU A 19 -7.81 -10.51 -31.58
C LEU A 19 -8.66 -10.66 -30.31
N TYR A 20 -9.94 -11.05 -30.47
CA TYR A 20 -10.83 -11.30 -29.34
C TYR A 20 -10.34 -12.46 -28.45
N VAL A 21 -9.91 -13.57 -29.03
CA VAL A 21 -9.36 -14.71 -28.27
C VAL A 21 -8.09 -14.31 -27.53
N THR A 22 -7.19 -13.54 -28.15
CA THR A 22 -5.98 -13.05 -27.47
C THR A 22 -6.31 -12.10 -26.31
N ALA A 23 -7.27 -11.19 -26.49
CA ALA A 23 -7.69 -10.26 -25.45
C ALA A 23 -8.35 -11.00 -24.26
N LEU A 24 -9.21 -11.99 -24.55
CA LEU A 24 -9.79 -12.85 -23.52
C LEU A 24 -8.72 -13.65 -22.78
N GLY A 25 -7.75 -14.22 -23.52
CA GLY A 25 -6.63 -14.94 -22.94
C GLY A 25 -5.80 -14.08 -21.99
N GLU A 26 -5.50 -12.85 -22.38
CA GLU A 26 -4.78 -11.89 -21.54
C GLU A 26 -5.53 -11.60 -20.24
N VAL A 27 -6.83 -11.28 -20.31
CA VAL A 27 -7.65 -11.00 -19.12
C VAL A 27 -7.71 -12.21 -18.18
N LEU A 28 -7.87 -13.41 -18.73
CA LEU A 28 -7.89 -14.66 -17.96
C LEU A 28 -6.55 -14.92 -17.27
N LEU A 29 -5.44 -14.79 -18.00
CA LEU A 29 -4.09 -14.97 -17.46
C LEU A 29 -3.78 -13.92 -16.38
N HIS A 30 -4.20 -12.68 -16.59
CA HIS A 30 -4.06 -11.60 -15.61
C HIS A 30 -4.85 -11.94 -14.33
N CYS A 31 -6.12 -12.32 -14.47
CA CYS A 31 -6.97 -12.70 -13.35
C CYS A 31 -6.37 -13.89 -12.59
N HIS A 32 -5.91 -14.91 -13.31
CA HIS A 32 -5.27 -16.09 -12.74
C HIS A 32 -3.97 -15.74 -11.98
N SER A 33 -3.10 -14.93 -12.58
CA SER A 33 -1.85 -14.46 -11.97
C SER A 33 -2.11 -13.61 -10.72
N HIS A 34 -3.14 -12.77 -10.75
CA HIS A 34 -3.57 -12.00 -9.59
C HIS A 34 -4.07 -12.91 -8.46
N PHE A 35 -4.90 -13.90 -8.81
CA PHE A 35 -5.44 -14.87 -7.86
C PHE A 35 -4.35 -15.74 -7.22
N LEU A 36 -3.37 -16.20 -8.00
CA LEU A 36 -2.19 -16.91 -7.48
C LEU A 36 -1.39 -16.04 -6.52
N GLY A 37 -1.15 -14.78 -6.87
CA GLY A 37 -0.49 -13.82 -5.99
C GLY A 37 -1.25 -13.62 -4.67
N PHE A 38 -2.58 -13.53 -4.75
CA PHE A 38 -3.44 -13.41 -3.56
C PHE A 38 -3.38 -14.65 -2.67
N LYS A 39 -3.39 -15.86 -3.26
CA LYS A 39 -3.23 -17.11 -2.53
C LYS A 39 -1.90 -17.18 -1.78
N ILE A 40 -0.80 -16.81 -2.44
CA ILE A 40 0.53 -16.78 -1.82
C ILE A 40 0.54 -15.79 -0.66
N ASN A 41 -0.05 -14.60 -0.84
CA ASN A 41 -0.14 -13.59 0.20
C ASN A 41 -0.91 -14.07 1.44
N ILE A 42 -2.07 -14.73 1.25
CA ILE A 42 -2.83 -15.30 2.37
C ILE A 42 -2.02 -16.36 3.13
N LYS A 43 -1.31 -17.25 2.41
CA LYS A 43 -0.48 -18.28 3.04
C LYS A 43 0.64 -17.68 3.88
N ILE A 44 1.35 -16.68 3.34
CA ILE A 44 2.43 -15.99 4.07
C ILE A 44 1.86 -15.28 5.30
N MET A 45 0.73 -14.57 5.15
CA MET A 45 0.09 -13.87 6.26
C MET A 45 -0.38 -14.85 7.36
N GLY A 46 -0.97 -15.99 6.97
CA GLY A 46 -1.38 -17.03 7.90
C GLY A 46 -0.21 -17.65 8.64
N ALA A 47 0.86 -18.00 7.93
CA ALA A 47 2.09 -18.54 8.53
C ALA A 47 2.75 -17.54 9.48
N LEU A 48 2.84 -16.26 9.10
CA LEU A 48 3.43 -15.22 9.94
C LEU A 48 2.62 -15.01 11.23
N ARG A 49 1.28 -14.98 11.15
CA ARG A 49 0.42 -14.90 12.34
C ARG A 49 0.56 -16.11 13.25
N ALA A 50 0.61 -17.31 12.67
CA ALA A 50 0.81 -18.54 13.42
C ALA A 50 2.17 -18.53 14.15
N LEU A 51 3.25 -18.14 13.46
CA LEU A 51 4.57 -18.01 14.06
C LEU A 51 4.63 -16.96 15.16
N VAL A 52 4.01 -15.80 14.98
CA VAL A 52 3.96 -14.75 16.02
C VAL A 52 3.20 -15.27 17.25
N PHE A 53 2.07 -15.94 17.03
CA PHE A 53 1.28 -16.51 18.12
C PHE A 53 2.01 -17.63 18.86
N GLU A 54 2.64 -18.56 18.13
CA GLU A 54 3.42 -19.65 18.68
C GLU A 54 4.62 -19.12 19.47
N ASN A 55 5.37 -18.14 18.96
CA ASN A 55 6.47 -17.51 19.70
C ASN A 55 5.98 -16.78 20.95
N THR A 56 4.80 -16.15 20.90
CA THR A 56 4.21 -15.47 22.07
C THR A 56 3.84 -16.45 23.18
N ILE A 57 3.33 -17.64 22.83
CA ILE A 57 2.94 -18.66 23.79
C ILE A 57 4.14 -19.47 24.29
N SER A 58 5.10 -19.76 23.40
CA SER A 58 6.28 -20.60 23.68
C SER A 58 7.40 -19.85 24.41
N GLN A 59 7.40 -18.51 24.45
CA GLN A 59 8.33 -17.72 25.27
C GLN A 59 7.65 -17.05 26.48
N PRO A 60 7.27 -17.81 27.52
CA PRO A 60 6.82 -17.22 28.78
C PRO A 60 7.97 -16.67 29.65
N GLU A 61 9.24 -17.08 29.42
CA GLU A 61 10.27 -17.08 30.48
C GLU A 61 11.71 -16.87 29.96
N HIS A 62 12.13 -15.63 29.70
CA HIS A 62 13.57 -15.32 29.58
C HIS A 62 13.95 -13.96 30.20
N ILE A 63 13.46 -13.71 31.42
CA ILE A 63 14.15 -12.90 32.44
C ILE A 63 13.91 -13.59 33.80
N PRO A 64 14.97 -13.94 34.55
CA PRO A 64 14.85 -14.71 35.78
C PRO A 64 14.18 -13.89 36.88
N GLY A 65 13.23 -14.51 37.58
CA GLY A 65 12.82 -14.03 38.90
C GLY A 65 11.42 -13.46 39.05
N HIS A 66 10.41 -13.87 38.28
CA HIS A 66 9.02 -13.79 38.78
C HIS A 66 8.17 -14.90 38.17
N ALA A 67 7.60 -15.72 39.05
CA ALA A 67 6.63 -16.75 38.76
C ALA A 67 5.47 -16.24 37.88
N ALA A 68 4.86 -17.19 37.17
CA ALA A 68 3.78 -17.07 36.18
C ALA A 68 2.45 -16.42 36.66
N GLY A 69 2.50 -15.37 37.49
CA GLY A 69 1.33 -14.78 38.14
C GLY A 69 1.27 -13.25 38.18
N SER A 70 2.11 -12.52 37.43
CA SER A 70 2.08 -11.05 37.43
C SER A 70 1.90 -10.46 36.02
N TYR A 71 0.70 -10.63 35.47
CA TYR A 71 0.17 -9.81 34.38
C TYR A 71 0.02 -8.33 34.78
N ASP A 72 0.15 -8.03 36.08
CA ASP A 72 -0.02 -6.69 36.61
C ASP A 72 1.24 -5.81 36.53
N SER A 73 2.42 -6.42 36.32
CA SER A 73 3.66 -5.68 36.10
C SER A 73 3.59 -4.84 34.82
N GLU A 74 4.01 -3.58 34.91
CA GLU A 74 4.04 -2.61 33.79
C GLU A 74 4.81 -3.15 32.57
N CYS A 75 5.81 -4.02 32.82
CA CYS A 75 6.57 -4.71 31.77
C CYS A 75 5.74 -5.76 31.02
N GLY A 76 4.90 -6.52 31.71
CA GLY A 76 4.01 -7.52 31.10
C GLY A 76 2.95 -6.89 30.21
N LYS A 77 2.33 -5.78 30.67
CA LYS A 77 1.37 -4.99 29.90
C LYS A 77 2.00 -4.40 28.62
N LYS A 78 3.22 -3.85 28.72
CA LYS A 78 3.97 -3.33 27.55
C LYS A 78 4.27 -4.44 26.54
N ARG A 79 4.73 -5.61 26.99
CA ARG A 79 5.04 -6.76 26.11
C ARG A 79 3.79 -7.27 25.38
N MET A 80 2.65 -7.38 26.07
CA MET A 80 1.39 -7.79 25.43
C MET A 80 0.90 -6.76 24.42
N ALA A 81 1.05 -5.46 24.71
CA ALA A 81 0.70 -4.39 23.78
C ALA A 81 1.60 -4.41 22.53
N GLU A 82 2.89 -4.66 22.70
CA GLU A 82 3.86 -4.80 21.59
C GLU A 82 3.53 -6.01 20.70
N VAL A 83 3.25 -7.16 21.30
CA VAL A 83 2.81 -8.36 20.54
C VAL A 83 1.49 -8.10 19.82
N ALA A 84 0.53 -7.43 20.45
CA ALA A 84 -0.73 -7.08 19.82
C ALA A 84 -0.54 -6.14 18.62
N HIS A 85 0.36 -5.15 18.74
CA HIS A 85 0.74 -4.29 17.63
C HIS A 85 1.40 -5.08 16.50
N LEU A 86 2.36 -5.94 16.83
CA LEU A 86 3.05 -6.81 15.86
C LEU A 86 2.04 -7.66 15.07
N TYR A 87 1.08 -8.27 15.76
CA TYR A 87 0.06 -9.13 15.16
C TYR A 87 -0.97 -8.35 14.32
N ALA A 88 -1.43 -7.20 14.81
CA ALA A 88 -2.52 -6.44 14.19
C ALA A 88 -2.05 -5.52 13.05
N GLU A 89 -0.92 -4.85 13.22
CA GLU A 89 -0.46 -3.80 12.30
C GLU A 89 0.73 -4.29 11.45
N ASP A 90 1.76 -4.85 12.08
CA ASP A 90 2.99 -5.18 11.35
C ASP A 90 2.80 -6.35 10.39
N VAL A 91 2.13 -7.43 10.80
CA VAL A 91 1.82 -8.55 9.89
C VAL A 91 1.00 -8.10 8.67
N VAL A 92 0.05 -7.18 8.88
CA VAL A 92 -0.77 -6.63 7.79
C VAL A 92 0.10 -5.78 6.84
N ASN A 93 1.03 -5.00 7.39
CA ASN A 93 1.95 -4.20 6.60
C ASN A 93 2.93 -5.07 5.80
N VAL A 94 3.40 -6.19 6.36
CA VAL A 94 4.20 -7.19 5.62
C VAL A 94 3.39 -7.81 4.47
N ALA A 95 2.13 -8.18 4.68
CA ALA A 95 1.27 -8.71 3.61
C ALA A 95 1.06 -7.69 2.48
N LYS A 96 0.91 -6.40 2.80
CA LYS A 96 0.88 -5.32 1.80
C LYS A 96 2.21 -5.25 1.04
N MET A 97 3.34 -5.33 1.73
CA MET A 97 4.67 -5.31 1.10
C MET A 97 4.85 -6.47 0.11
N VAL A 98 4.46 -7.69 0.49
CA VAL A 98 4.49 -8.86 -0.39
C VAL A 98 3.63 -8.64 -1.63
N THR A 99 2.43 -8.09 -1.47
CA THR A 99 1.53 -7.76 -2.58
C THR A 99 2.15 -6.72 -3.53
N HIS A 100 2.77 -5.67 -2.99
CA HIS A 100 3.47 -4.67 -3.78
C HIS A 100 4.69 -5.24 -4.50
N MET A 101 5.46 -6.11 -3.85
CA MET A 101 6.61 -6.79 -4.47
C MET A 101 6.17 -7.64 -5.66
N GLN A 102 5.10 -8.41 -5.49
CA GLN A 102 4.51 -9.22 -6.56
C GLN A 102 4.05 -8.37 -7.75
N PHE A 103 3.48 -7.19 -7.48
CA PHE A 103 3.10 -6.24 -8.52
C PHE A 103 4.31 -5.63 -9.24
N LEU A 104 5.37 -5.29 -8.51
CA LEU A 104 6.59 -4.71 -9.07
C LEU A 104 7.27 -5.66 -10.06
N TRP A 105 7.52 -6.90 -9.65
CA TRP A 105 8.17 -7.90 -10.53
C TRP A 105 7.36 -8.16 -11.81
N ARG A 106 6.03 -8.29 -11.70
CA ARG A 106 5.16 -8.49 -12.87
C ARG A 106 5.20 -7.30 -13.82
N SER A 107 5.12 -6.09 -13.28
CA SER A 107 5.20 -4.85 -14.08
C SER A 107 6.53 -4.75 -14.82
N VAL A 108 7.65 -5.16 -14.21
CA VAL A 108 8.96 -5.14 -14.86
C VAL A 108 9.00 -6.10 -16.06
N LEU A 109 8.53 -7.33 -15.88
CA LEU A 109 8.46 -8.30 -16.97
C LEU A 109 7.56 -7.82 -18.11
N GLN A 110 6.41 -7.23 -17.76
CA GLN A 110 5.46 -6.70 -18.73
C GLN A 110 6.09 -5.58 -19.58
N ILE A 111 6.75 -4.60 -18.95
CA ILE A 111 7.40 -3.48 -19.65
C ILE A 111 8.49 -4.00 -20.59
N VAL A 112 9.30 -4.97 -20.16
CA VAL A 112 10.35 -5.56 -21.01
C VAL A 112 9.74 -6.25 -22.23
N PHE A 113 8.68 -7.03 -22.03
CA PHE A 113 7.99 -7.74 -23.10
C PHE A 113 7.36 -6.78 -24.12
N GLU A 114 6.64 -5.77 -23.65
CA GLU A 114 6.04 -4.73 -24.49
C GLU A 114 7.11 -3.96 -25.28
N LEU A 115 8.24 -3.63 -24.64
CA LEU A 115 9.35 -2.95 -25.30
C LEU A 115 9.98 -3.81 -26.40
N CYS A 116 10.16 -5.12 -26.18
CA CYS A 116 10.67 -6.04 -27.19
C CYS A 116 9.75 -6.10 -28.42
N ILE A 117 8.43 -6.23 -28.23
CA ILE A 117 7.46 -6.24 -29.33
C ILE A 117 7.47 -4.89 -30.06
N LEU A 118 7.48 -3.79 -29.31
CA LEU A 118 7.46 -2.45 -29.87
C LEU A 118 8.67 -2.20 -30.80
N VAL A 119 9.85 -2.66 -30.41
CA VAL A 119 11.07 -2.57 -31.24
C VAL A 119 10.95 -3.43 -32.51
N GLN A 120 10.36 -4.63 -32.42
CA GLN A 120 10.16 -5.50 -33.58
C GLN A 120 9.14 -4.95 -34.59
N VAL A 121 8.05 -4.34 -34.12
CA VAL A 121 6.96 -3.85 -34.99
C VAL A 121 7.33 -2.54 -35.69
N ILE A 122 8.00 -1.61 -34.99
CA ILE A 122 8.25 -0.24 -35.50
C ILE A 122 9.62 -0.09 -36.17
N GLY A 123 10.59 -0.97 -35.87
CA GLY A 123 11.95 -0.87 -36.38
C GLY A 123 12.70 0.39 -35.90
N ILE A 124 13.68 0.88 -36.67
CA ILE A 124 14.63 1.97 -36.30
C ILE A 124 13.94 3.34 -36.04
N LYS A 125 12.64 3.49 -36.37
CA LYS A 125 11.85 4.72 -36.13
C LYS A 125 11.36 4.87 -34.68
N PHE A 126 11.96 4.16 -33.73
CA PHE A 126 11.61 4.14 -32.30
C PHE A 126 11.86 5.47 -31.54
N LYS A 127 12.72 6.35 -32.05
CA LYS A 127 13.18 7.57 -31.35
C LYS A 127 12.06 8.45 -30.75
N PRO A 128 11.02 8.89 -31.49
CA PRO A 128 9.97 9.75 -30.94
C PRO A 128 9.15 9.07 -29.83
N ILE A 129 8.91 7.76 -29.94
CA ILE A 129 8.12 7.00 -28.96
C ILE A 129 8.92 6.80 -27.67
N ALA A 130 10.22 6.48 -27.79
CA ALA A 130 11.13 6.38 -26.66
C ALA A 130 11.19 7.69 -25.87
N ILE A 131 11.27 8.82 -26.58
CA ILE A 131 11.27 10.16 -25.99
C ILE A 131 9.95 10.43 -25.27
N ALA A 132 8.81 10.11 -25.88
CA ALA A 132 7.49 10.27 -25.25
C ALA A 132 7.36 9.42 -23.95
N PHE A 133 7.81 8.17 -23.97
CA PHE A 133 7.85 7.31 -22.79
C PHE A 133 8.74 7.87 -21.68
N LEU A 134 9.92 8.39 -22.04
CA LEU A 134 10.84 9.01 -21.08
C LEU A 134 10.22 10.25 -20.44
N PHE A 135 9.60 11.12 -21.24
CA PHE A 135 8.88 12.29 -20.73
C PHE A 135 7.73 11.90 -19.80
N MET A 136 6.94 10.89 -20.17
CA MET A 136 5.85 10.39 -19.33
C MET A 136 6.39 9.82 -18.01
N ALA A 137 7.48 9.05 -18.05
CA ALA A 137 8.12 8.52 -16.85
C ALA A 137 8.61 9.63 -15.91
N VAL A 138 9.26 10.66 -16.44
CA VAL A 138 9.72 11.83 -15.66
C VAL A 138 8.52 12.59 -15.07
N PHE A 139 7.47 12.80 -15.87
CA PHE A 139 6.25 13.48 -15.42
C PHE A 139 5.56 12.73 -14.26
N VAL A 140 5.39 11.41 -14.38
CA VAL A 140 4.82 10.56 -13.33
C VAL A 140 5.69 10.59 -12.07
N LYS A 141 7.02 10.55 -12.21
CA LYS A 141 7.95 10.67 -11.06
C LYS A 141 7.80 12.00 -10.35
N PHE A 142 7.72 13.10 -11.09
CA PHE A 142 7.49 14.44 -10.53
C PHE A 142 6.16 14.51 -9.76
N LEU A 143 5.07 14.03 -10.36
CA LEU A 143 3.75 14.01 -9.74
C LEU A 143 3.72 13.15 -8.47
N SER A 144 4.37 11.98 -8.51
CA SER A 144 4.53 11.11 -7.34
C SER A 144 5.33 11.79 -6.23
N ALA A 145 6.42 12.49 -6.56
CA ALA A 145 7.21 13.24 -5.59
C ALA A 145 6.39 14.37 -4.95
N ALA A 146 5.64 15.15 -5.74
CA ALA A 146 4.76 16.19 -5.24
C ALA A 146 3.68 15.63 -4.31
N GLY A 147 3.01 14.54 -4.72
CA GLY A 147 2.03 13.83 -3.90
C GLY A 147 2.62 13.30 -2.60
N SER A 148 3.85 12.78 -2.62
CA SER A 148 4.55 12.28 -1.42
C SER A 148 4.83 13.39 -0.42
N ARG A 149 5.23 14.60 -0.88
CA ARG A 149 5.48 15.76 -0.02
C ARG A 149 4.19 16.20 0.66
N LEU A 150 3.07 16.22 -0.07
CA LEU A 150 1.78 16.61 0.47
C LEU A 150 1.25 15.58 1.48
N ARG A 151 1.36 14.29 1.17
CA ARG A 151 1.06 13.20 2.11
C ARG A 151 1.87 13.32 3.40
N ARG A 152 3.18 13.59 3.32
CA ARG A 152 4.04 13.80 4.50
C ARG A 152 3.57 15.00 5.34
N LYS A 153 3.16 16.10 4.72
CA LYS A 153 2.62 17.27 5.44
C LYS A 153 1.31 16.93 6.16
N LEU A 154 0.41 16.19 5.49
CA LEU A 154 -0.85 15.74 6.08
C LEU A 154 -0.60 14.79 7.26
N GLN A 155 0.28 13.81 7.10
CA GLN A 155 0.61 12.86 8.17
C GLN A 155 1.16 13.57 9.40
N LYS A 156 2.07 14.55 9.24
CA LYS A 156 2.55 15.35 10.38
C LYS A 156 1.42 16.03 11.17
N LYS A 157 0.34 16.46 10.51
CA LYS A 157 -0.82 17.06 11.18
C LYS A 157 -1.72 16.02 11.85
N ILE A 158 -1.86 14.85 11.23
CA ILE A 158 -2.56 13.70 11.83
C ILE A 158 -1.83 13.26 13.10
N ASP A 159 -0.50 13.11 13.04
CA ASP A 159 0.34 12.72 14.19
C ASP A 159 0.26 13.75 15.32
N ALA A 160 0.29 15.04 14.99
CA ALA A 160 0.13 16.11 15.98
C ALA A 160 -1.22 16.02 16.71
N ARG A 161 -2.32 15.77 15.99
CA ARG A 161 -3.65 15.56 16.59
C ARG A 161 -3.65 14.31 17.48
N LEU A 162 -3.09 13.21 17.00
CA LEU A 162 -3.02 11.95 17.76
C LEU A 162 -2.19 12.13 19.05
N ASN A 163 -1.11 12.90 19.02
CA ASN A 163 -0.32 13.19 20.21
C ASN A 163 -1.12 14.00 21.25
N VAL A 164 -1.89 15.00 20.82
CA VAL A 164 -2.78 15.76 21.74
C VAL A 164 -3.82 14.84 22.38
N ILE A 165 -4.42 13.94 21.59
CA ILE A 165 -5.38 12.96 22.09
C ILE A 165 -4.70 12.02 23.10
N HIS A 166 -3.49 11.55 22.80
CA HIS A 166 -2.71 10.69 23.69
C HIS A 166 -2.36 11.38 25.02
N GLU A 167 -1.95 12.66 24.99
CA GLU A 167 -1.74 13.47 26.20
C GLU A 167 -3.01 13.58 27.05
N CYS A 168 -4.16 13.80 26.41
CA CYS A 168 -5.46 13.87 27.08
C CYS A 168 -5.80 12.55 27.81
N PHE A 169 -5.63 11.40 27.13
CA PHE A 169 -5.87 10.10 27.75
C PHE A 169 -4.90 9.80 28.89
N LYS A 170 -3.63 10.19 28.77
CA LYS A 170 -2.62 10.01 29.82
C LYS A 170 -2.97 10.78 31.10
N GLY A 171 -3.65 11.93 31.00
CA GLY A 171 -4.01 12.81 32.11
C GLY A 171 -5.51 12.85 32.45
N ILE A 172 -6.30 11.86 32.02
CA ILE A 172 -7.78 11.95 32.01
C ILE A 172 -8.39 12.23 33.39
N GLN A 173 -7.80 11.69 34.46
CA GLN A 173 -8.27 11.93 35.83
C GLN A 173 -8.16 13.41 36.22
N MET A 174 -7.03 14.05 35.91
CA MET A 174 -6.80 15.47 36.21
C MET A 174 -7.74 16.36 35.38
N VAL A 175 -7.98 16.00 34.12
CA VAL A 175 -8.92 16.71 33.24
C VAL A 175 -10.32 16.72 33.86
N LYS A 176 -10.80 15.57 34.36
CA LYS A 176 -12.13 15.46 34.99
C LYS A 176 -12.21 16.17 36.35
N LEU A 177 -11.20 16.01 37.19
CA LEU A 177 -11.17 16.62 38.53
C LEU A 177 -11.18 18.16 38.48
N ASN A 178 -10.65 18.76 37.41
CA ASN A 178 -10.60 20.21 37.23
C ASN A 178 -11.62 20.74 36.21
N ALA A 179 -12.51 19.89 35.69
CA ALA A 179 -13.44 20.23 34.61
C ALA A 179 -12.74 20.92 33.40
N TRP A 180 -11.55 20.45 33.02
CA TRP A 180 -10.79 20.97 31.87
C TRP A 180 -11.21 20.41 30.52
N GLU A 181 -12.34 19.70 30.45
CA GLU A 181 -12.84 19.03 29.24
C GLU A 181 -12.99 20.01 28.07
N ASP A 182 -13.61 21.17 28.32
CA ASP A 182 -13.79 22.22 27.30
C ASP A 182 -12.46 22.74 26.75
N LYS A 183 -11.48 22.97 27.63
CA LYS A 183 -10.14 23.43 27.22
C LYS A 183 -9.40 22.38 26.39
N MET A 184 -9.54 21.10 26.73
CA MET A 184 -8.95 20.00 25.96
C MET A 184 -9.65 19.82 24.62
N GLN A 185 -10.98 19.94 24.58
CA GLN A 185 -11.76 19.91 23.35
C GLN A 185 -11.32 21.02 22.40
N GLU A 186 -11.15 22.24 22.90
CA GLU A 186 -10.67 23.36 22.09
C GLU A 186 -9.26 23.10 21.53
N LYS A 187 -8.35 22.50 22.32
CA LYS A 187 -7.01 22.11 21.88
C LYS A 187 -7.06 21.07 20.75
N ILE A 188 -7.93 20.06 20.86
CA ILE A 188 -8.14 19.02 19.83
C ILE A 188 -8.74 19.64 18.56
N GLU A 189 -9.71 20.53 18.71
CA GLU A 189 -10.39 21.18 17.58
C GLU A 189 -9.45 22.09 16.80
N ARG A 190 -8.56 22.82 17.49
CA ARG A 190 -7.47 23.58 16.84
C ARG A 190 -6.57 22.67 16.00
N ALA A 191 -6.12 21.54 16.55
CA ALA A 191 -5.30 20.57 15.80
C ALA A 191 -6.06 19.98 14.59
N ARG A 192 -7.35 19.67 14.74
CA ARG A 192 -8.22 19.17 13.66
C ARG A 192 -8.44 20.22 12.56
N LYS A 193 -8.54 21.50 12.91
CA LYS A 193 -8.68 22.60 11.94
C LYS A 193 -7.43 22.73 11.06
N GLU A 194 -6.24 22.53 11.63
CA GLU A 194 -4.99 22.48 10.87
C GLU A 194 -4.91 21.27 9.94
N GLU A 195 -5.27 20.08 10.44
CA GLU A 195 -5.35 18.86 9.63
C GLU A 195 -6.32 19.04 8.46
N ASN A 196 -7.52 19.56 8.72
CA ASN A 196 -8.53 19.82 7.70
C ASN A 196 -8.05 20.82 6.65
N ARG A 197 -7.24 21.82 7.03
CA ARG A 197 -6.64 22.77 6.08
C ARG A 197 -5.69 22.07 5.11
N GLU A 198 -4.81 21.22 5.62
CA GLU A 198 -3.88 20.43 4.77
C GLU A 198 -4.63 19.39 3.93
N ARG A 199 -5.65 18.74 4.49
CA ARG A 199 -6.51 17.79 3.77
C ARG A 199 -7.24 18.46 2.60
N ARG A 200 -7.82 19.65 2.79
CA ARG A 200 -8.44 20.44 1.71
C ARG A 200 -7.42 20.86 0.66
N ARG A 201 -6.17 21.15 1.05
CA ARG A 201 -5.08 21.42 0.10
C ARG A 201 -4.75 20.19 -0.76
N TRP A 202 -4.76 18.99 -0.16
CA TRP A 202 -4.60 17.74 -0.90
C TRP A 202 -5.71 17.48 -1.91
N ILE A 203 -6.97 17.66 -1.50
CA ILE A 203 -8.14 17.47 -2.39
C ILE A 203 -8.12 18.46 -3.56
N ARG A 204 -7.71 19.73 -3.35
CA ARG A 204 -7.63 20.72 -4.44
C ARG A 204 -6.50 20.47 -5.45
N LEU A 205 -5.51 19.65 -5.10
CA LEU A 205 -4.35 19.37 -5.94
C LEU A 205 -4.42 17.99 -6.61
N THR A 206 -5.44 17.19 -6.27
CA THR A 206 -5.71 15.87 -6.85
C THR A 206 -6.84 16.02 -7.85
#